data_AF-E3UTF9-F1
#
_entry.id   AF-E3UTF9-F1
#
_cell.length_a   1.000
_cell.length_b   1.000
_cell.length_c   1.000
_cell.angle_alpha   90.00
_cell.angle_beta   90.00
_cell.angle_gamma   90.00
#
_symmetry.space_group_name_H-M   'P 1'
#
loop_
_entity.id
_entity.type
_entity.pdbx_description
1 polymer ?
#
loop_
_entity_poly.entity_id
_entity_poly.type
_entity_poly.pdbx_seq_one_letter_code
_entity_poly.pdbx_strand_id
1 'polypeptide(L)'
;AMQDAGLTAVHILTQEHSSFTLGGDLLEQALEERPEINGIFCTNDDIAIGAMMKCAHRGLKIPQDIAIVGYNALDIGQAISPKLTSVETPRFEIGKKSAELLLSALAGEVIEQKVFDLGFSVTDGESL
;
A
#
# COMPACT_ATOMS: atom_id res chain seq x y z
N ALA A 1 -8.98 -4.38 12.60
CA ALA A 1 -9.33 -2.95 12.37
C ALA A 1 -10.80 -2.77 12.02
N MET A 2 -11.25 -3.10 10.80
CA MET A 2 -12.66 -2.89 10.39
C MET A 2 -13.65 -3.64 11.29
N GLN A 3 -13.43 -4.94 11.53
CA GLN A 3 -14.27 -5.74 12.43
C GLN A 3 -14.25 -5.20 13.87
N ASP A 4 -13.08 -4.82 14.39
CA ASP A 4 -12.94 -4.23 15.72
C ASP A 4 -13.70 -2.90 15.86
N ALA A 5 -13.84 -2.17 14.75
CA ALA A 5 -14.63 -0.95 14.67
C ALA A 5 -16.12 -1.20 14.36
N GLY A 6 -16.56 -2.47 14.26
CA GLY A 6 -17.94 -2.83 13.92
C GLY A 6 -18.32 -2.56 12.46
N LEU A 7 -17.33 -2.43 11.57
CA LEU A 7 -17.52 -2.17 10.14
C LEU A 7 -17.28 -3.43 9.30
N THR A 8 -17.99 -3.54 8.18
CA THR A 8 -17.78 -4.59 7.19
C THR A 8 -16.70 -4.18 6.21
N ALA A 9 -15.63 -4.98 6.12
CA ALA A 9 -14.60 -4.79 5.10
C ALA A 9 -15.15 -5.14 3.71
N VAL A 10 -14.81 -4.32 2.72
CA VAL A 10 -15.10 -4.55 1.31
C VAL A 10 -13.78 -4.77 0.60
N HIS A 11 -13.74 -5.74 -0.30
CA HIS A 11 -12.53 -6.08 -1.03
C HIS A 11 -12.82 -6.03 -2.52
N ILE A 12 -12.03 -5.22 -3.24
CA ILE A 12 -11.91 -5.27 -4.69
C ILE A 12 -10.62 -6.03 -4.99
N LEU A 13 -10.74 -7.17 -5.69
CA LEU A 13 -9.64 -8.09 -5.94
C LEU A 13 -9.39 -8.24 -7.45
N THR A 14 -8.13 -8.34 -7.83
CA THR A 14 -7.71 -8.59 -9.20
C THR A 14 -6.54 -9.58 -9.23
N GLN A 15 -6.38 -10.28 -10.35
CA GLN A 15 -5.23 -11.16 -10.63
C GLN A 15 -4.18 -10.48 -11.51
N GLU A 16 -4.43 -9.24 -11.94
CA GLU A 16 -3.54 -8.48 -12.81
C GLU A 16 -2.34 -7.90 -12.05
N HIS A 17 -1.26 -7.65 -12.79
CA HIS A 17 -0.08 -6.97 -12.24
C HIS A 17 -0.41 -5.51 -11.93
N SER A 18 0.14 -5.03 -10.80
CA SER A 18 -0.07 -3.65 -10.37
C SER A 18 0.47 -2.66 -11.39
N SER A 19 -0.34 -1.63 -11.66
CA SER A 19 0.01 -0.50 -12.51
C SER A 19 -0.86 0.70 -12.13
N PHE A 20 -0.43 1.90 -12.50
CA PHE A 20 -1.22 3.12 -12.27
C PHE A 20 -2.59 3.05 -12.96
N THR A 21 -2.66 2.57 -14.20
CA THR A 21 -3.93 2.47 -14.94
C THR A 21 -4.92 1.55 -14.21
N LEU A 22 -4.45 0.36 -13.81
CA LEU A 22 -5.26 -0.59 -13.05
C LEU A 22 -5.76 0.02 -11.73
N GLY A 23 -4.94 0.80 -11.03
CA GLY A 23 -5.37 1.48 -9.80
C GLY A 23 -6.55 2.42 -10.02
N GLY A 24 -6.57 3.14 -11.14
CA GLY A 24 -7.70 3.98 -11.53
C GLY A 24 -8.95 3.16 -11.87
N ASP A 25 -8.80 2.04 -12.57
CA ASP A 25 -9.92 1.18 -12.97
C ASP A 25 -10.55 0.49 -11.75
N LEU A 26 -9.74 0.04 -10.80
CA LEU A 26 -10.22 -0.55 -9.54
C LEU A 26 -10.95 0.47 -8.65
N LEU A 27 -10.49 1.74 -8.64
CA LEU A 27 -11.23 2.80 -7.94
C LEU A 27 -12.60 3.03 -8.59
N GLU A 28 -12.66 3.05 -9.91
CA GLU A 28 -13.91 3.24 -10.65
C GLU A 28 -14.90 2.12 -10.33
N GLN A 29 -14.44 0.86 -10.37
CA GLN A 29 -15.23 -0.30 -9.94
C GLN A 29 -15.69 -0.17 -8.48
N ALA A 30 -14.81 0.24 -7.57
CA ALA A 30 -15.15 0.39 -6.15
C ALA A 30 -16.26 1.43 -5.94
N LEU A 31 -16.18 2.58 -6.64
CA LEU A 31 -17.18 3.65 -6.55
C LEU A 31 -18.51 3.28 -7.23
N GLU A 32 -18.48 2.43 -8.26
CA GLU A 32 -19.69 1.89 -8.89
C GLU A 32 -20.40 0.88 -7.99
N GLU A 33 -19.66 -0.04 -7.37
CA GLU A 33 -20.20 -1.03 -6.46
C GLU A 33 -20.66 -0.41 -5.14
N ARG A 34 -19.91 0.58 -4.64
CA ARG A 34 -20.04 1.19 -3.30
C ARG A 34 -19.80 2.70 -3.35
N PRO A 35 -20.77 3.50 -3.82
CA PRO A 35 -20.61 4.94 -3.99
C PRO A 35 -20.42 5.72 -2.67
N GLU A 36 -20.66 5.08 -1.52
CA GLU A 36 -20.52 5.67 -0.20
C GLU A 36 -19.12 5.54 0.43
N ILE A 37 -18.18 4.84 -0.23
CA ILE A 37 -16.82 4.72 0.31
C ILE A 37 -16.13 6.08 0.35
N ASN A 38 -15.45 6.34 1.46
CA ASN A 38 -14.69 7.58 1.72
C ASN A 38 -13.23 7.28 2.05
N GLY A 39 -12.78 6.04 1.88
CA GLY A 39 -11.43 5.62 2.18
C GLY A 39 -11.08 4.31 1.49
N ILE A 40 -9.88 4.23 0.92
CA ILE A 40 -9.31 3.00 0.36
C ILE A 40 -7.90 2.76 0.89
N PHE A 41 -7.60 1.48 1.13
CA PHE A 41 -6.27 1.00 1.44
C PHE A 41 -5.80 0.08 0.31
N CYS A 42 -4.78 0.54 -0.42
CA CYS A 42 -4.25 -0.13 -1.59
C CYS A 42 -3.12 -1.10 -1.20
N THR A 43 -2.99 -2.18 -1.96
CA THR A 43 -1.97 -3.22 -1.72
C THR A 43 -0.54 -2.77 -2.05
N ASN A 44 -0.39 -1.71 -2.83
CA ASN A 44 0.87 -1.00 -3.08
C ASN A 44 0.63 0.42 -3.59
N ASP A 45 1.71 1.18 -3.65
CA ASP A 45 1.70 2.56 -4.12
C ASP A 45 1.37 2.70 -5.61
N ASP A 46 1.68 1.73 -6.47
CA ASP A 46 1.31 1.84 -7.90
C ASP A 46 -0.22 1.89 -8.06
N ILE A 47 -0.94 1.02 -7.35
CA ILE A 47 -2.40 1.06 -7.32
C ILE A 47 -2.91 2.34 -6.66
N ALA A 48 -2.29 2.78 -5.55
CA ALA A 48 -2.70 3.98 -4.83
C ALA A 48 -2.56 5.25 -5.69
N ILE A 49 -1.41 5.44 -6.35
CA ILE A 49 -1.17 6.56 -7.25
C ILE A 49 -2.16 6.54 -8.41
N GLY A 50 -2.42 5.37 -8.99
CA GLY A 50 -3.45 5.19 -10.01
C GLY A 50 -4.83 5.67 -9.58
N ALA A 51 -5.25 5.27 -8.38
CA ALA A 51 -6.50 5.71 -7.78
C ALA A 51 -6.50 7.24 -7.54
N MET A 52 -5.40 7.82 -7.03
CA MET A 52 -5.28 9.27 -6.83
C MET A 52 -5.42 10.04 -8.15
N MET A 53 -4.82 9.56 -9.24
CA MET A 53 -4.97 10.15 -10.57
C MET A 53 -6.43 10.08 -11.05
N LYS A 54 -7.11 8.96 -10.82
CA LYS A 54 -8.54 8.81 -11.16
C LYS A 54 -9.43 9.72 -10.31
N CYS A 55 -9.15 9.89 -9.02
CA CYS A 55 -9.82 10.89 -8.18
C CYS A 55 -9.69 12.29 -8.76
N ALA A 56 -8.46 12.69 -9.15
CA ALA A 56 -8.21 13.98 -9.77
C ALA A 56 -9.01 14.16 -11.08
N HIS A 57 -9.08 13.13 -11.92
CA HIS A 57 -9.89 13.15 -13.15
C HIS A 57 -11.40 13.29 -12.87
N ARG A 58 -11.89 12.71 -11.77
CA ARG A 58 -13.29 12.82 -11.33
C ARG A 58 -13.58 14.11 -10.54
N GLY A 59 -12.55 14.90 -10.21
CA GLY A 59 -12.69 16.07 -9.35
C GLY A 59 -12.93 15.74 -7.87
N LEU A 60 -12.63 14.51 -7.43
CA LEU A 60 -12.68 14.10 -6.03
C LEU A 60 -11.46 14.64 -5.28
N LYS A 61 -11.68 15.26 -4.13
CA LYS A 61 -10.63 15.78 -3.26
C LYS A 61 -10.11 14.69 -2.34
N ILE A 62 -8.79 14.60 -2.27
CA ILE A 62 -8.10 13.73 -1.32
C ILE A 62 -7.50 14.64 -0.24
N PRO A 63 -7.72 14.37 1.06
CA PRO A 63 -8.49 13.26 1.63
C PRO A 63 -9.99 13.55 1.84
N GLN A 64 -10.48 14.75 1.51
CA GLN A 64 -11.81 15.21 1.98
C GLN A 64 -13.00 14.40 1.47
N ASP A 65 -12.98 13.99 0.20
CA ASP A 65 -14.02 13.15 -0.38
C ASP A 65 -13.66 11.66 -0.26
N ILE A 66 -12.38 11.34 -0.44
CA ILE A 66 -11.87 9.98 -0.29
C ILE A 66 -10.41 9.98 0.19
N ALA A 67 -10.15 9.32 1.32
CA ALA A 67 -8.81 9.07 1.83
C ALA A 67 -8.15 7.89 1.09
N ILE A 68 -6.84 7.96 0.88
CA ILE A 68 -6.09 6.93 0.15
C ILE A 68 -4.81 6.61 0.93
N VAL A 69 -4.61 5.33 1.21
CA VAL A 69 -3.37 4.81 1.82
C VAL A 69 -2.75 3.77 0.91
N GLY A 70 -1.43 3.87 0.69
CA GLY A 70 -0.64 2.94 -0.10
C GLY A 70 0.17 1.93 0.74
N TYR A 71 1.10 1.25 0.07
CA TYR A 71 2.02 0.29 0.67
C TYR A 71 3.34 0.25 -0.13
N ASN A 72 4.47 0.17 0.58
CA ASN A 72 5.88 0.17 0.15
C ASN A 72 6.63 1.50 0.21
N ALA A 73 5.95 2.62 0.48
CA ALA A 73 6.54 3.96 0.51
C ALA A 73 7.53 4.23 -0.65
N LEU A 74 7.08 3.96 -1.88
CA LEU A 74 7.80 4.29 -3.10
C LEU A 74 7.99 5.81 -3.20
N ASP A 75 9.13 6.22 -3.75
CA ASP A 75 9.54 7.62 -3.88
C ASP A 75 8.48 8.50 -4.56
N ILE A 76 7.75 7.93 -5.54
CA ILE A 76 6.66 8.63 -6.24
C ILE A 76 5.60 9.18 -5.28
N GLY A 77 5.32 8.49 -4.16
CA GLY A 77 4.35 8.95 -3.16
C GLY A 77 4.73 10.27 -2.49
N GLN A 78 6.03 10.61 -2.46
CA GLN A 78 6.54 11.87 -1.93
C GLN A 78 6.67 12.97 -3.00
N ALA A 79 6.64 12.58 -4.28
CA ALA A 79 6.83 13.47 -5.42
C ALA A 79 5.50 13.99 -6.03
N ILE A 80 4.35 13.53 -5.53
CA ILE A 80 3.02 13.92 -6.01
C ILE A 80 2.25 14.75 -4.97
N SER A 81 1.14 15.35 -5.40
CA SER A 81 0.24 16.13 -4.55
C SER A 81 -1.20 15.59 -4.63
N PRO A 82 -1.89 15.35 -3.50
CA PRO A 82 -1.32 15.35 -2.14
C PRO A 82 -0.26 14.25 -1.98
N LYS A 83 0.64 14.39 -0.99
CA LYS A 83 1.60 13.32 -0.69
C LYS A 83 0.89 12.06 -0.24
N LEU A 84 1.32 10.90 -0.74
CA LEU A 84 0.73 9.62 -0.38
C LEU A 84 1.17 9.18 1.03
N THR A 85 0.20 8.95 1.90
CA THR A 85 0.36 8.17 3.14
C THR A 85 0.50 6.70 2.76
N SER A 86 1.58 6.05 3.18
CA SER A 86 1.90 4.68 2.79
C SER A 86 2.53 3.92 3.95
N VAL A 87 2.30 2.61 4.00
CA VAL A 87 3.05 1.73 4.89
C VAL A 87 4.46 1.56 4.36
N GLU A 88 5.45 2.02 5.11
CA GLU A 88 6.86 1.82 4.80
C GLU A 88 7.33 0.49 5.37
N THR A 89 7.69 -0.44 4.48
CA THR A 89 8.35 -1.68 4.84
C THR A 89 9.87 -1.50 4.76
N PRO A 90 10.66 -2.03 5.71
CA PRO A 90 12.12 -1.87 5.73
C PRO A 90 12.80 -2.79 4.70
N ARG A 91 12.50 -2.59 3.41
CA ARG A 91 12.88 -3.47 2.29
C ARG A 91 14.38 -3.73 2.20
N PHE A 92 15.19 -2.70 2.46
CA PHE A 92 16.63 -2.84 2.51
C PHE A 92 17.07 -3.79 3.63
N GLU A 93 16.56 -3.59 4.85
CA GLU A 93 16.89 -4.46 5.99
C GLU A 93 16.36 -5.89 5.79
N ILE A 94 15.20 -6.08 5.15
CA ILE A 94 14.70 -7.40 4.75
C ILE A 94 15.71 -8.09 3.82
N GLY A 95 16.16 -7.40 2.77
CA GLY A 95 17.13 -7.94 1.81
C GLY A 95 18.48 -8.24 2.47
N LYS A 96 18.99 -7.32 3.29
CA LYS A 96 20.23 -7.49 4.05
C LYS A 96 20.16 -8.68 4.99
N LYS A 97 19.11 -8.78 5.82
CA LYS A 97 18.93 -9.90 6.75
C LYS A 97 18.83 -11.23 6.01
N SER A 98 18.12 -11.25 4.89
CA SER A 98 18.00 -12.44 4.03
C SER A 98 19.36 -12.87 3.47
N ALA A 99 20.17 -11.93 2.99
CA ALA A 99 21.52 -12.21 2.48
C ALA A 99 22.47 -12.71 3.59
N GLU A 100 22.43 -12.11 4.78
CA GLU A 100 23.20 -12.56 5.94
C GLU A 100 22.88 -14.02 6.30
N LEU A 101 21.59 -14.38 6.35
CA LEU A 101 21.15 -15.75 6.63
C LEU A 101 21.60 -16.72 5.53
N LEU A 102 21.51 -16.33 4.26
CA LEU A 102 21.97 -17.15 3.15
C LEU A 102 23.48 -17.43 3.25
N LEU A 103 24.28 -16.40 3.51
CA LEU A 103 25.74 -16.54 3.66
C LEU A 103 26.10 -17.43 4.86
N SER A 104 25.40 -17.28 5.99
CA SER A 104 25.58 -18.11 7.18
C SER A 104 25.28 -19.59 6.88
N ALA A 105 24.18 -19.86 6.16
CA ALA A 105 23.83 -21.21 5.74
C ALA A 105 24.88 -21.82 4.80
N LEU A 106 25.40 -21.04 3.85
CA LEU A 106 26.48 -21.48 2.94
C LEU A 106 27.80 -21.74 3.68
N ALA A 107 28.04 -21.07 4.80
CA ALA A 107 29.18 -21.32 5.69
C ALA A 107 29.00 -22.56 6.59
N GLY A 108 27.84 -23.23 6.52
CA GLY A 108 27.53 -24.41 7.33
C GLY A 108 27.02 -24.09 8.74
N GLU A 109 26.62 -22.85 9.00
CA GLU A 109 26.06 -22.46 10.30
C GLU A 109 24.63 -23.02 10.48
N VAL A 110 24.31 -23.43 11.70
CA VAL A 110 22.95 -23.88 12.06
C VAL A 110 22.11 -22.66 12.40
N ILE A 111 21.12 -22.38 11.55
CA ILE A 111 20.18 -21.27 11.74
C ILE A 111 18.93 -21.79 12.44
N GLU A 112 18.82 -21.54 13.76
CA GLU A 112 17.66 -21.91 14.56
C GLU A 112 16.46 -21.01 14.30
N GLN A 113 16.67 -19.69 14.25
CA GLN A 113 15.62 -18.72 13.97
C GLN A 113 15.47 -18.46 12.47
N LYS A 114 14.31 -18.80 11.92
CA LYS A 114 14.01 -18.65 10.48
C LYS A 114 12.96 -17.57 10.18
N VAL A 115 12.35 -17.00 11.21
CA VAL A 115 11.32 -15.97 11.10
C VAL A 115 11.78 -14.73 11.86
N PHE A 116 11.79 -13.59 11.18
CA PHE A 116 12.22 -12.30 11.71
C PHE A 116 11.13 -11.27 11.42
N ASP A 117 10.65 -10.61 12.47
CA ASP A 117 9.81 -9.42 12.38
C ASP A 117 10.72 -8.19 12.40
N LEU A 118 10.71 -7.42 11.31
CA LEU A 118 11.50 -6.19 11.18
C LEU A 118 10.64 -4.93 11.35
N GLY A 119 9.35 -5.09 11.65
CA GLY A 119 8.40 -4.01 11.80
C GLY A 119 8.06 -3.29 10.50
N PHE A 120 7.36 -2.16 10.64
CA PHE A 120 7.02 -1.22 9.59
C PHE A 120 6.83 0.17 10.20
N SER A 121 6.85 1.20 9.35
CA SER A 121 6.47 2.57 9.70
C SER A 121 5.31 3.02 8.80
N VAL A 122 4.70 4.18 9.08
CA VAL A 122 3.73 4.82 8.18
C VAL A 122 4.26 6.20 7.85
N THR A 123 4.28 6.54 6.56
CA THR A 123 4.77 7.85 6.11
C THR A 123 3.81 8.96 6.52
N ASP A 124 4.35 10.15 6.78
CA ASP A 124 3.58 11.36 7.04
C ASP A 124 3.11 11.95 5.70
N GLY A 125 2.04 11.37 5.15
CA GLY A 125 1.40 11.82 3.91
C GLY A 125 0.19 12.71 4.16
N GLU A 126 -0.27 13.35 3.08
CA GLU A 126 -1.41 14.27 3.09
C GLU A 126 -2.68 13.59 2.55
N SER A 127 -2.61 12.31 2.16
CA SER A 127 -3.70 11.58 1.53
C SER A 127 -4.61 10.84 2.51
N LEU A 128 -4.33 10.93 3.82
CA LEU A 128 -5.13 10.38 4.90
C LEU A 128 -5.73 11.49 5.76
#